data_AF-A0A1Y6D5N7-F1
#
_entry.id   AF-A0A1Y6D5N7-F1
#
_cell.length_a   1.000
_cell.length_b   1.000
_cell.length_c   1.000
_cell.angle_alpha   90.00
_cell.angle_beta   90.00
_cell.angle_gamma   90.00
#
_symmetry.space_group_name_H-M   'P 1'
#
loop_
_entity.id
_entity.type
_entity.pdbx_description
1 polymer ?
#
loop_
_entity_poly.entity_id
_entity_poly.type
_entity_poly.pdbx_seq_one_letter_code
_entity_poly.pdbx_strand_id
1 'polypeptide(L)'
;MPENYSYSPGTPLLKLSQRDIWTLNDAYMGAAIIGGTGSGKTSGSGRALALSFLRAGMGGLVLCAKPGEADLWWHYAEMTGRQNSMIFLGGKDGRTFNFLEYEMARQDAGSSANNAVSVLMRVMEAMRAMEGGGRGMPSGRIRCACCSRTPWTCCTPPMGRSPYPI
;
A
#
# COMPACT_ATOMS: atom_id res chain seq x y z
N MET A 1 -5.77 -12.68 17.11
CA MET A 1 -4.81 -11.55 17.16
C MET A 1 -3.42 -12.10 16.89
N PRO A 2 -2.57 -11.44 16.09
CA PRO A 2 -1.20 -11.91 15.90
C PRO A 2 -0.47 -11.91 17.25
N GLU A 3 0.32 -12.95 17.55
CA GLU A 3 1.06 -13.09 18.82
C GLU A 3 2.02 -11.91 19.08
N ASN A 4 2.42 -11.18 18.04
CA ASN A 4 3.40 -10.10 18.10
C ASN A 4 2.77 -8.68 18.18
N TYR A 5 1.47 -8.58 18.50
CA TYR A 5 0.80 -7.27 18.55
C TYR A 5 1.22 -6.46 19.77
N SER A 6 1.90 -5.34 19.51
CA SER A 6 2.29 -4.37 20.55
C SER A 6 1.24 -3.28 20.70
N TYR A 7 0.77 -3.07 21.93
CA TYR A 7 -0.27 -2.06 22.26
C TYR A 7 0.20 -0.99 23.26
N SER A 8 1.34 -1.20 23.94
CA SER A 8 1.83 -0.23 24.92
C SER A 8 2.38 1.02 24.22
N PRO A 9 1.93 2.24 24.56
CA PRO A 9 2.37 3.46 23.88
C PRO A 9 3.89 3.69 23.93
N GLY A 10 4.55 3.25 25.00
CA GLY A 10 6.00 3.35 25.17
C GLY A 10 6.82 2.32 24.39
N THR A 11 6.18 1.46 23.59
CA THR A 11 6.89 0.43 22.82
C THR A 11 7.82 1.09 21.79
N PRO A 12 9.13 0.80 21.81
CA PRO A 12 10.05 1.34 20.82
C PRO A 12 9.83 0.67 19.45
N LEU A 13 9.60 1.46 18.41
CA LEU A 13 9.39 0.96 17.04
C LEU A 13 10.64 1.11 16.17
N LEU A 14 11.28 2.27 16.22
CA LEU A 14 12.42 2.58 15.36
C LEU A 14 13.41 3.47 16.12
N LYS A 15 14.70 3.14 16.03
CA LYS A 15 15.77 3.98 16.56
C LYS A 15 16.27 4.91 15.45
N LEU A 16 15.96 6.20 15.55
CA LEU A 16 16.32 7.22 14.55
C LEU A 16 17.77 7.71 14.75
N SER A 17 18.20 7.82 16.01
CA SER A 17 19.57 8.18 16.38
C SER A 17 20.00 7.41 17.64
N GLN A 18 21.20 7.67 18.17
CA GLN A 18 21.62 7.05 19.42
C GLN A 18 20.70 7.41 20.61
N ARG A 19 20.05 8.58 20.55
CA ARG A 19 19.19 9.12 21.62
C ARG A 19 17.71 9.14 21.24
N ASP A 20 17.40 9.23 19.95
CA ASP A 20 16.04 9.39 19.47
C ASP A 20 15.43 8.02 19.15
N ILE A 21 14.51 7.61 20.00
CA ILE A 21 13.70 6.41 19.84
C ILE A 21 12.30 6.86 19.46
N TRP A 22 11.83 6.37 18.32
CA TRP A 22 10.48 6.57 17.83
C TRP A 22 9.59 5.43 18.33
N THR A 23 8.55 5.80 19.06
CA THR A 23 7.68 4.89 19.82
C THR A 23 6.32 4.67 19.15
N LEU A 24 5.54 3.75 19.69
CA LEU A 24 4.17 3.52 19.25
C LEU A 24 3.28 4.75 19.46
N ASN A 25 3.50 5.52 20.53
CA ASN A 25 2.82 6.79 20.75
C ASN A 25 3.08 7.79 19.62
N ASP A 26 4.33 7.89 19.17
CA ASP A 26 4.69 8.78 18.06
C ASP A 26 4.05 8.33 16.74
N ALA A 27 3.88 7.01 16.55
CA ALA A 27 3.17 6.47 15.40
C ALA A 27 1.69 6.90 15.36
N TYR A 28 1.03 6.99 16.51
CA TYR A 28 -0.36 7.48 16.59
C TYR A 28 -0.49 8.97 16.26
N MET A 29 0.56 9.75 16.47
CA MET A 29 0.60 11.17 16.07
C MET A 29 0.79 11.35 14.56
N GLY A 30 1.15 10.29 13.84
CA GLY A 30 1.40 10.29 12.41
C GLY A 30 2.85 10.65 12.05
N ALA A 31 3.27 10.22 10.86
CA ALA A 31 4.61 10.49 10.33
C ALA A 31 4.52 11.01 8.89
N ALA A 32 5.28 12.07 8.59
CA ALA A 32 5.41 12.63 7.25
C ALA A 32 6.85 12.51 6.75
N ILE A 33 7.03 11.91 5.58
CA ILE A 33 8.34 11.77 4.93
C ILE A 33 8.40 12.71 3.73
N ILE A 34 9.24 13.74 3.82
CA ILE A 34 9.36 14.79 2.81
C ILE A 34 10.74 14.71 2.12
N GLY A 35 10.80 15.05 0.84
CA GLY A 35 12.06 15.08 0.07
C GLY A 35 11.85 14.99 -1.44
N GLY A 36 12.89 15.30 -2.23
CA GLY A 36 12.87 15.24 -3.70
C GLY A 36 12.86 13.81 -4.27
N THR A 37 12.55 13.65 -5.56
CA THR A 37 12.69 12.37 -6.25
C THR A 37 14.12 11.84 -6.12
N GLY A 38 14.28 10.54 -5.83
CA GLY A 38 15.60 9.93 -5.64
C GLY A 38 16.23 10.16 -4.26
N SER A 39 15.62 10.93 -3.36
CA SER A 39 16.16 11.18 -2.01
C SER A 39 16.07 9.99 -1.04
N GLY A 40 15.72 8.80 -1.52
CA GLY A 40 15.64 7.60 -0.68
C GLY A 40 14.42 7.50 0.24
N LYS A 41 13.34 8.28 0.01
CA LYS A 41 12.12 8.22 0.85
C LYS A 41 11.53 6.81 0.96
N THR A 42 11.41 6.11 -0.16
CA THR A 42 10.81 4.77 -0.20
C THR A 42 11.78 3.69 0.27
N SER A 43 13.05 3.77 -0.15
CA SER A 43 14.07 2.75 0.15
C SER A 43 14.69 2.88 1.55
N GLY A 44 14.72 4.09 2.12
CA GLY A 44 15.28 4.40 3.42
C GLY A 44 14.21 4.52 4.51
N SER A 45 13.72 5.73 4.75
CA SER A 45 12.78 6.03 5.84
C SER A 45 11.46 5.28 5.73
N GLY A 46 10.87 5.20 4.53
CA GLY A 46 9.64 4.47 4.27
C GLY A 46 9.78 2.97 4.55
N ARG A 47 10.90 2.36 4.12
CA ARG A 47 11.22 0.96 4.44
C ARG A 47 11.36 0.74 5.94
N ALA A 48 12.08 1.62 6.64
CA ALA A 48 12.31 1.50 8.08
C ALA A 48 11.00 1.55 8.87
N LEU A 49 10.10 2.47 8.52
CA LEU A 49 8.77 2.58 9.13
C LEU A 49 7.85 1.42 8.75
N ALA A 50 7.82 1.00 7.49
CA ALA A 50 6.99 -0.13 7.06
C ALA A 50 7.36 -1.42 7.83
N LEU A 51 8.66 -1.71 7.94
CA LEU A 51 9.14 -2.89 8.67
C LEU A 51 8.87 -2.79 10.17
N SER A 52 9.00 -1.61 10.80
CA SER A 52 8.70 -1.46 12.23
C SER A 52 7.22 -1.69 12.52
N PHE A 53 6.32 -1.16 11.69
CA PHE A 53 4.88 -1.38 11.82
C PHE A 53 4.48 -2.84 11.65
N LEU A 54 4.99 -3.50 10.60
CA LEU A 54 4.70 -4.91 10.36
C LEU A 54 5.19 -5.79 11.51
N ARG A 55 6.40 -5.53 12.04
CA ARG A 55 6.96 -6.24 13.21
C ARG A 55 6.15 -6.02 14.48
N ALA A 56 5.65 -4.80 14.70
CA ALA A 56 4.80 -4.46 15.85
C ALA A 56 3.38 -5.04 15.75
N GLY A 57 3.06 -5.79 14.69
CA GLY A 57 1.75 -6.38 14.49
C GLY A 57 0.68 -5.40 14.01
N MET A 58 1.06 -4.20 13.58
CA MET A 58 0.13 -3.19 13.10
C MET A 58 -0.48 -3.59 11.74
N GLY A 59 -1.74 -3.21 11.53
CA GLY A 59 -2.41 -3.28 10.23
C GLY A 59 -2.47 -1.88 9.60
N GLY A 60 -2.67 -1.83 8.28
CA GLY A 60 -2.79 -0.55 7.57
C GLY A 60 -3.22 -0.71 6.12
N LEU A 61 -3.63 0.41 5.51
CA LEU A 61 -3.93 0.52 4.09
C LEU A 61 -2.73 1.12 3.38
N VAL A 62 -2.23 0.42 2.35
CA VAL A 62 -1.12 0.89 1.52
C VAL A 62 -1.65 1.22 0.13
N LEU A 63 -1.57 2.50 -0.23
CA LEU A 63 -1.94 2.97 -1.56
C LEU A 63 -0.73 2.87 -2.48
N CYS A 64 -0.69 1.82 -3.31
CA CYS A 64 0.38 1.59 -4.27
C CYS A 64 0.12 2.44 -5.53
N ALA A 65 0.74 3.61 -5.62
CA ALA A 65 0.58 4.53 -6.75
C ALA A 65 1.58 4.25 -7.88
N LYS A 66 2.69 3.55 -7.59
CA LYS A 66 3.73 3.21 -8.57
C LYS A 66 3.77 1.71 -8.85
N PRO A 67 4.11 1.31 -10.09
CA PRO A 67 4.34 -0.11 -10.38
C PRO A 67 5.45 -0.68 -9.50
N GLY A 68 5.25 -1.90 -9.00
CA GLY A 68 6.19 -2.61 -8.13
C GLY A 68 6.10 -2.27 -6.63
N GLU A 69 5.29 -1.29 -6.22
CA GLU A 69 5.09 -1.03 -4.78
C GLU A 69 4.37 -2.19 -4.07
N ALA A 70 3.41 -2.84 -4.74
CA ALA A 70 2.72 -4.01 -4.20
C ALA A 70 3.70 -5.17 -3.91
N ASP A 71 4.61 -5.46 -4.85
CA ASP A 71 5.64 -6.49 -4.69
C ASP A 71 6.64 -6.15 -3.58
N LEU A 72 6.98 -4.86 -3.43
CA LEU A 72 7.83 -4.39 -2.35
C LEU A 72 7.19 -4.64 -0.98
N TRP A 73 5.91 -4.34 -0.84
CA TRP A 73 5.17 -4.59 0.39
C TRP A 73 4.94 -6.07 0.67
N TRP A 74 4.74 -6.88 -0.37
CA TRP A 74 4.74 -8.34 -0.25
C TRP A 74 6.05 -8.86 0.35
N HIS A 75 7.19 -8.38 -0.15
CA HIS A 75 8.50 -8.75 0.38
C HIS A 75 8.71 -8.26 1.83
N TYR A 76 8.23 -7.06 2.19
CA TYR A 76 8.28 -6.61 3.59
C TYR A 76 7.41 -7.48 4.52
N ALA A 77 6.24 -7.90 4.05
CA ALA A 77 5.37 -8.79 4.79
C ALA A 77 6.02 -10.18 4.96
N GLU A 78 6.67 -10.70 3.93
CA GLU A 78 7.47 -11.94 3.99
C GLU A 78 8.60 -11.82 5.02
N MET A 79 9.41 -10.75 4.95
CA MET A 79 10.50 -10.48 5.90
C MET A 79 10.06 -10.41 7.37
N THR A 80 8.77 -10.17 7.62
CA THR A 80 8.19 -10.01 8.96
C THR A 80 7.25 -11.15 9.34
N GLY A 81 7.13 -12.19 8.50
CA GLY A 81 6.25 -13.33 8.72
C GLY A 81 4.75 -12.98 8.63
N ARG A 82 4.40 -11.85 8.02
CA ARG A 82 3.03 -11.31 7.95
C ARG A 82 2.38 -11.43 6.58
N GLN A 83 3.00 -12.17 5.65
CA GLN A 83 2.50 -12.38 4.30
C GLN A 83 1.04 -12.89 4.28
N ASN A 84 0.68 -13.79 5.19
CA ASN A 84 -0.68 -14.34 5.31
C ASN A 84 -1.74 -13.33 5.77
N SER A 85 -1.34 -12.16 6.27
CA SER A 85 -2.26 -11.07 6.66
C SER A 85 -2.51 -10.07 5.52
N MET A 86 -1.90 -10.25 4.35
CA MET A 86 -1.97 -9.29 3.24
C MET A 86 -3.23 -9.47 2.40
N ILE A 87 -3.91 -8.37 2.13
CA ILE A 87 -5.07 -8.31 1.22
C ILE A 87 -4.73 -7.37 0.07
N PHE A 88 -4.63 -7.92 -1.14
CA PHE A 88 -4.42 -7.14 -2.35
C PHE A 88 -5.76 -6.76 -2.97
N LEU A 89 -5.98 -5.46 -3.11
CA LEU A 89 -7.13 -4.89 -3.79
C LEU A 89 -6.70 -4.31 -5.15
N GLY A 90 -7.31 -4.78 -6.23
CA GLY A 90 -7.04 -4.32 -7.61
C GLY A 90 -6.15 -5.24 -8.46
N GLY A 91 -6.23 -5.08 -9.79
CA GLY A 91 -5.62 -5.95 -10.80
C GLY A 91 -6.63 -6.91 -11.46
N LYS A 92 -6.26 -7.53 -12.59
CA LYS A 92 -7.13 -8.46 -13.35
C LYS A 92 -7.56 -9.69 -12.53
N ASP A 93 -6.75 -10.08 -11.56
CA ASP A 93 -6.92 -11.27 -10.71
C ASP A 93 -6.98 -10.92 -9.20
N GLY A 94 -7.10 -9.63 -8.85
CA GLY A 94 -7.11 -9.15 -7.46
C GLY A 94 -8.51 -9.12 -6.85
N ARG A 95 -8.60 -9.08 -5.51
CA ARG A 95 -9.89 -8.87 -4.83
C ARG A 95 -10.43 -7.49 -5.20
N THR A 96 -11.71 -7.42 -5.53
CA THR A 96 -12.43 -6.15 -5.71
C THR A 96 -13.24 -5.86 -4.46
N PHE A 97 -13.45 -4.58 -4.18
CA PHE A 97 -14.29 -4.14 -3.07
C PHE A 97 -15.47 -3.35 -3.63
N ASN A 98 -16.67 -3.91 -3.50
CA ASN A 98 -17.90 -3.24 -3.90
C ASN A 98 -18.41 -2.38 -2.74
N PHE A 99 -18.02 -1.10 -2.76
CA PHE A 99 -18.39 -0.17 -1.70
C PHE A 99 -19.91 0.12 -1.67
N LEU A 100 -20.62 0.00 -2.79
CA LEU A 100 -22.07 0.21 -2.86
C LEU A 100 -22.81 -0.90 -2.13
N GLU A 101 -22.44 -2.15 -2.40
CA GLU A 101 -22.99 -3.32 -1.71
C GLU A 101 -22.66 -3.29 -0.22
N TYR A 102 -21.42 -2.93 0.14
CA TYR A 102 -21.03 -2.77 1.54
C TYR A 102 -21.88 -1.72 2.28
N GLU A 103 -22.15 -0.57 1.66
CA GLU A 103 -22.96 0.49 2.26
C GLU A 103 -24.45 0.09 2.36
N MET A 104 -24.97 -0.58 1.33
CA MET A 104 -26.35 -1.07 1.31
C MET A 104 -26.60 -2.16 2.36
N ALA A 105 -25.62 -3.04 2.60
CA ALA A 105 -25.72 -4.14 3.56
C ALA A 105 -25.62 -3.71 5.03
N ARG A 106 -25.06 -2.53 5.31
CA ARG A 106 -24.84 -2.02 6.67
C ARG A 106 -26.06 -1.38 7.34
N GLN A 107 -27.15 -1.16 6.61
CA GLN A 107 -28.26 -0.33 7.09
C GLN A 107 -29.60 -1.07 7.10
N ASP A 108 -30.33 -0.88 8.19
CA ASP A 108 -31.71 -1.33 8.37
C ASP A 108 -32.62 -0.47 7.47
N ALA A 109 -33.51 -1.12 6.74
CA ALA A 109 -34.40 -0.59 5.69
C ALA A 109 -34.81 0.90 5.83
N GLY A 110 -34.19 1.81 5.06
CA GLY A 110 -34.74 3.15 4.81
C GLY A 110 -33.76 4.28 4.47
N SER A 111 -32.51 4.24 4.93
CA SER A 111 -31.52 5.33 4.74
C SER A 111 -30.42 5.01 3.69
N SER A 112 -30.45 3.81 3.13
CA SER A 112 -29.35 3.19 2.38
C SER A 112 -29.00 3.88 1.05
N ALA A 113 -29.98 4.44 0.33
CA ALA A 113 -29.75 5.02 -1.00
C ALA A 113 -29.02 6.37 -0.95
N ASN A 114 -29.37 7.24 0.00
CA ASN A 114 -28.79 8.58 0.11
C ASN A 114 -27.30 8.53 0.50
N ASN A 115 -26.91 7.59 1.36
CA ASN A 115 -25.51 7.39 1.74
C ASN A 115 -24.69 6.80 0.58
N ALA A 116 -25.24 5.82 -0.14
CA ALA A 116 -24.59 5.26 -1.33
C ALA A 116 -24.34 6.33 -2.40
N VAL A 117 -25.34 7.18 -2.68
CA VAL A 117 -25.20 8.33 -3.59
C VAL A 117 -24.16 9.32 -3.06
N SER A 118 -24.17 9.63 -1.77
CA SER A 118 -23.18 10.55 -1.16
C SER A 118 -21.74 10.03 -1.28
N VAL A 119 -21.53 8.73 -1.09
CA VAL A 119 -20.23 8.07 -1.29
C VAL A 119 -19.82 8.15 -2.76
N LEU A 120 -20.74 7.86 -3.68
CA LEU A 120 -20.47 7.94 -5.12
C LEU A 120 -20.09 9.37 -5.55
N MET A 121 -20.80 10.39 -5.06
CA MET A 121 -20.48 11.80 -5.32
C MET A 121 -19.07 12.17 -4.86
N ARG A 122 -18.67 11.77 -3.65
CA ARG A 122 -17.31 12.00 -3.12
C ARG A 122 -16.23 11.32 -3.96
N VAL A 123 -16.48 10.10 -4.43
CA VAL A 123 -15.55 9.39 -5.33
C VAL A 123 -15.40 10.16 -6.65
N MET A 124 -16.50 10.62 -7.25
CA MET A 124 -16.46 11.43 -8.47
C MET A 124 -15.72 12.76 -8.28
N GLU A 125 -15.91 13.44 -7.15
CA GLU A 125 -15.16 14.67 -6.80
C GLU A 125 -13.66 14.40 -6.68
N ALA A 126 -13.27 13.32 -5.99
CA ALA A 126 -11.87 12.93 -5.86
C ALA A 126 -11.24 12.58 -7.23
N MET A 127 -11.98 11.91 -8.11
CA MET A 127 -11.53 11.61 -9.48
C MET A 127 -11.29 12.89 -10.28
N ARG A 128 -12.23 13.85 -10.24
CA ARG A 128 -12.08 15.15 -10.91
C ARG A 128 -10.88 15.95 -10.39
N ALA A 129 -10.62 15.90 -9.07
CA ALA A 129 -9.45 16.56 -8.48
C ALA A 129 -8.12 15.97 -8.98
N MET A 130 -8.07 14.66 -9.24
CA MET A 130 -6.88 14.00 -9.79
C MET A 130 -6.61 14.38 -11.26
N GLU A 131 -7.65 14.60 -12.06
CA GLU A 131 -7.52 15.03 -13.46
C GLU A 131 -6.94 16.45 -13.59
N GLY A 132 -7.20 17.34 -12.62
CA GLY A 132 -6.68 18.71 -12.59
C GLY A 132 -5.22 18.87 -12.12
N GLY A 133 -4.58 17.82 -11.60
CA GLY A 133 -3.25 17.86 -10.97
C GLY A 133 -2.08 17.36 -11.82
N GLY A 134 -2.31 17.06 -13.11
CA GLY A 134 -1.36 16.37 -13.98
C GLY A 134 -0.12 17.15 -14.38
N ARG A 135 0.91 17.24 -13.52
CA ARG A 135 2.31 17.33 -14.00
C ARG A 135 2.87 15.92 -14.18
N GLY A 136 2.70 15.41 -15.39
CA GLY A 136 3.19 14.12 -15.84
C GLY A 136 4.71 13.99 -15.66
N MET A 137 5.10 12.84 -15.14
CA MET A 137 6.48 12.36 -15.21
C MET A 137 6.49 11.34 -16.37
N PRO A 138 7.36 11.48 -17.38
CA PRO A 138 7.32 10.64 -18.57
C PRO A 138 7.53 9.17 -18.18
N SER A 139 6.73 8.29 -18.79
CA SER A 139 6.85 6.85 -18.70
C SER A 139 8.19 6.41 -19.30
N GLY A 140 9.21 6.40 -18.45
CA GLY A 140 10.52 5.85 -18.74
C GLY A 140 10.38 4.36 -19.04
N ARG A 141 10.44 4.02 -20.32
CA ARG A 141 10.67 2.66 -20.84
C ARG A 141 11.84 2.04 -20.07
N ILE A 142 11.55 1.11 -19.16
CA ILE A 142 12.56 0.31 -18.46
C ILE A 142 13.30 -0.49 -19.54
N ARG A 143 14.52 -0.08 -19.89
CA ARG A 143 15.47 -0.96 -20.56
C ARG A 143 16.02 -1.89 -19.51
N CYS A 144 15.62 -3.16 -19.58
CA CYS A 144 16.34 -4.22 -18.90
C CYS A 144 17.76 -4.28 -19.49
N ALA A 145 18.79 -4.11 -18.66
CA ALA A 145 20.20 -4.21 -19.07
C ALA A 145 20.60 -5.61 -19.57
N CYS A 146 19.69 -6.59 -19.53
CA CYS A 146 19.94 -7.98 -19.92
C CYS A 146 19.55 -8.31 -21.39
N CYS A 147 18.80 -7.45 -22.09
CA CYS A 147 18.30 -7.73 -23.45
C CYS A 147 19.05 -6.92 -24.51
N SER A 148 20.30 -7.27 -24.81
CA SER A 148 20.99 -6.73 -25.99
C SER A 148 21.08 -7.71 -27.17
N ARG A 149 20.73 -9.01 -27.03
CA ARG A 149 21.08 -10.00 -28.08
C ARG A 149 20.13 -11.15 -28.43
N THR A 150 18.88 -11.24 -27.96
CA THR A 150 17.97 -12.32 -28.41
C THR A 150 16.49 -11.92 -28.50
N PRO A 151 15.69 -12.59 -29.38
CA PRO A 151 14.30 -12.23 -29.63
C PRO A 151 13.39 -12.47 -28.42
N TRP A 152 12.25 -11.80 -28.44
CA TRP A 152 11.25 -11.53 -27.39
C TRP A 152 10.55 -12.73 -26.71
N THR A 153 11.07 -13.94 -26.77
CA THR A 153 10.37 -15.14 -26.29
C THR A 153 10.60 -15.50 -24.82
N CYS A 154 11.52 -14.85 -24.11
CA CYS A 154 11.84 -15.21 -22.70
C CYS A 154 11.13 -14.36 -21.62
N CYS A 155 10.50 -13.22 -21.95
CA CYS A 155 10.00 -12.25 -20.96
C CYS A 155 8.48 -12.16 -20.86
N THR A 156 7.72 -13.10 -21.42
CA THR A 156 6.32 -13.29 -21.01
C THR A 156 6.31 -14.09 -19.70
N PRO A 157 5.99 -13.47 -18.54
CA PRO A 157 5.58 -14.27 -17.39
C PRO A 157 4.38 -15.14 -17.81
N PRO A 158 4.28 -16.39 -17.34
CA PRO A 158 3.15 -17.25 -17.67
C PRO A 158 1.85 -16.51 -17.33
N MET A 159 1.04 -16.25 -18.34
CA MET A 159 -0.29 -15.67 -18.15
C MET A 159 -1.11 -16.62 -17.27
N GLY A 160 -1.67 -16.10 -16.18
CA GLY A 160 -2.87 -16.71 -15.61
C GLY A 160 -2.90 -17.01 -14.11
N ARG A 161 -1.98 -16.48 -13.27
CA ARG A 161 -2.19 -16.45 -11.82
C ARG A 161 -1.67 -15.16 -11.22
N SER A 162 -2.51 -14.50 -10.42
CA SER A 162 -2.04 -13.53 -9.42
C SER A 162 -0.84 -14.16 -8.68
N PRO A 163 0.30 -13.46 -8.55
CA PRO A 163 1.45 -13.97 -7.78
C PRO A 163 1.13 -14.09 -6.28
N TYR A 164 -0.02 -13.57 -5.84
CA TYR A 164 -0.45 -13.60 -4.46
C TYR A 164 -1.49 -14.72 -4.26
N PRO A 165 -1.25 -15.68 -3.32
CA PRO A 165 -2.23 -16.68 -2.92
C PRO A 165 -3.52 -16.00 -2.42
N ILE A 166 -4.64 -16.61 -2.78
CA ILE A 166 -6.02 -16.15 -2.55
C ILE A 166 -6.45 -16.41 -1.11
#